data_AF-A0A843GZR0-F1
#
_entry.id   AF-A0A843GZR0-F1
#
_cell.length_a   1.000
_cell.length_b   1.000
_cell.length_c   1.000
_cell.angle_alpha   90.00
_cell.angle_beta   90.00
_cell.angle_gamma   90.00
#
_symmetry.space_group_name_H-M   'P 1'
#
loop_
_entity.id
_entity.type
_entity.pdbx_description
1 polymer ?
#
loop_
_entity_poly.entity_id
_entity_poly.type
_entity_poly.pdbx_seq_one_letter_code
_entity_poly.pdbx_strand_id
1 'polypeptide(L)' 'MAKSRCEIRVNKEFVNRLVKYRHGTIESFLGCYHITRMRYWQILNQPHLSKEVPCLTKLADFLGVTVEEIIK' A
#
# COMPACT_ATOMS: atom_id res chain seq x y z
N MET A 1 -23.77 -9.56 -17.18
CA MET A 1 -22.37 -9.98 -16.95
C MET A 1 -21.73 -9.01 -15.96
N ALA A 2 -21.74 -9.35 -14.66
CA ALA A 2 -20.99 -8.59 -13.68
C ALA A 2 -19.51 -8.84 -13.94
N LYS A 3 -18.76 -7.83 -14.40
CA LYS A 3 -17.29 -7.88 -14.41
C LYS A 3 -16.87 -8.15 -12.96
N SER A 4 -16.32 -9.32 -12.66
CA SER A 4 -15.62 -9.57 -11.40
C SER A 4 -14.55 -8.49 -11.25
N ARG A 5 -14.85 -7.43 -10.50
CA ARG A 5 -13.84 -6.47 -10.07
C ARG A 5 -12.95 -7.24 -9.12
N CYS A 6 -11.72 -7.54 -9.54
CA CYS A 6 -10.70 -8.01 -8.62
C CYS A 6 -10.43 -6.83 -7.67
N GLU A 7 -11.10 -6.85 -6.52
CA GLU A 7 -10.87 -5.90 -5.44
C GLU A 7 -9.60 -6.32 -4.71
N ILE A 8 -8.55 -5.52 -4.86
CA ILE A 8 -7.27 -5.78 -4.21
C ILE A 8 -7.35 -5.20 -2.81
N ARG A 9 -7.13 -6.02 -1.78
CA ARG A 9 -7.04 -5.54 -0.38
C ARG A 9 -5.61 -5.55 0.08
N VAL A 10 -5.18 -4.47 0.73
CA VAL A 10 -3.85 -4.40 1.35
C VAL A 10 -3.88 -5.06 2.72
N ASN A 11 -2.88 -5.89 2.99
CA ASN A 11 -2.61 -6.40 4.32
C ASN A 11 -1.99 -5.29 5.19
N LYS A 12 -2.85 -4.42 5.73
CA LYS A 12 -2.43 -3.26 6.53
C LYS A 12 -1.57 -3.60 7.74
N GLU A 13 -1.77 -4.79 8.32
CA GLU A 13 -1.01 -5.22 9.49
C GLU A 13 0.41 -5.61 9.10
N PHE A 14 0.57 -6.29 7.97
CA PHE A 14 1.88 -6.60 7.39
C PHE A 14 2.63 -5.33 6.99
N VAL A 15 1.96 -4.41 6.28
CA VAL A 15 2.55 -3.11 5.91
C VAL A 15 3.00 -2.32 7.15
N ASN A 16 2.14 -2.17 8.16
CA ASN A 16 2.50 -1.42 9.37
C ASN A 16 3.66 -2.06 10.13
N ARG A 17 3.75 -3.39 10.17
CA ARG A 17 4.89 -4.09 10.76
C ARG A 17 6.18 -3.83 9.99
N LEU A 18 6.14 -3.91 8.66
CA LEU A 18 7.30 -3.63 7.81
C LEU A 18 7.77 -2.17 7.91
N VAL A 19 6.85 -1.20 7.89
CA VAL A 19 7.19 0.21 8.09
C VAL A 19 7.92 0.38 9.43
N LYS A 20 7.36 -0.17 10.51
CA LYS A 20 7.97 -0.06 11.84
C LYS A 20 9.34 -0.71 11.92
N TYR A 21 9.53 -1.86 11.27
CA TYR A 21 10.78 -2.62 11.32
C TYR A 21 11.89 -2.03 10.44
N ARG A 22 11.55 -1.56 9.22
CA ARG A 22 12.54 -1.08 8.24
C ARG A 22 12.78 0.43 8.30
N HIS A 23 11.73 1.22 8.54
CA HIS A 23 11.77 2.68 8.40
C HIS A 23 11.42 3.42 9.71
N GLY A 24 10.97 2.71 10.74
CA GLY A 24 10.52 3.26 12.01
C GLY A 24 9.16 3.97 11.94
N THR A 25 8.95 4.83 10.93
CA THR A 25 7.72 5.63 10.77
C THR A 25 7.27 5.70 9.30
N ILE A 26 6.00 6.05 9.09
CA ILE A 26 5.45 6.32 7.74
C ILE A 26 5.95 7.65 7.16
N GLU A 27 6.54 8.54 7.95
CA GLU A 27 6.89 9.90 7.50
C GLU A 27 7.89 9.88 6.35
N SER A 28 8.85 8.94 6.37
CA SER A 28 9.78 8.74 5.25
C SER A 28 9.05 8.36 3.96
N PHE A 29 8.01 7.53 4.03
CA PHE A 29 7.18 7.20 2.85
C PHE A 29 6.39 8.41 2.36
N LEU A 30 5.74 9.13 3.28
CA LEU A 30 4.94 10.32 2.95
C LEU A 30 5.82 11.40 2.29
N GLY A 31 7.04 11.59 2.79
CA GLY A 31 8.03 12.50 2.25
C GLY A 31 8.60 12.07 0.90
N CYS A 32 9.07 10.82 0.77
CA CYS A 32 9.70 10.31 -0.46
C CYS A 32 8.76 10.28 -1.66
N TYR A 33 7.47 9.97 -1.46
CA TYR A 33 6.52 9.83 -2.56
C TYR A 33 5.53 11.00 -2.64
N HIS A 34 5.70 12.05 -1.82
CA HIS A 34 4.79 13.19 -1.73
C HIS A 34 3.32 12.75 -1.56
N ILE A 35 3.10 11.77 -0.69
CA ILE A 35 1.77 11.21 -0.41
C ILE A 35 1.27 11.79 0.91
N THR A 36 0.00 12.19 0.95
CA THR A 36 -0.62 12.65 2.20
C THR A 36 -0.93 11.49 3.13
N ARG A 37 -0.89 11.74 4.45
CA ARG A 37 -1.25 10.72 5.45
C ARG A 37 -2.66 10.15 5.23
N MET A 38 -3.59 10.99 4.76
CA MET A 38 -4.95 10.58 4.38
C MET A 38 -4.94 9.60 3.19
N ARG A 39 -4.13 9.88 2.16
CA ARG A 39 -4.00 8.99 1.00
C ARG A 39 -3.35 7.66 1.36
N TYR A 40 -2.36 7.65 2.25
CA TYR A 40 -1.79 6.41 2.81
C TYR A 40 -2.86 5.59 3.55
N TRP A 41 -3.69 6.24 4.37
CA TRP A 41 -4.80 5.57 5.07
C TRP A 41 -5.83 4.97 4.11
N GLN A 42 -6.15 5.67 3.01
CA GLN A 42 -6.99 5.12 1.95
C GLN A 42 -6.35 3.89 1.31
N ILE A 43 -5.04 3.90 1.08
CA ILE A 43 -4.30 2.75 0.55
C ILE A 43 -4.38 1.53 1.49
N LEU A 44 -4.39 1.75 2.79
CA LEU A 44 -4.44 0.64 3.75
C LEU A 44 -5.84 0.09 4.01
N ASN A 45 -6.90 0.89 3.82
CA ASN A 45 -8.24 0.53 4.32
C ASN A 45 -9.30 0.47 3.22
N GLN A 46 -9.04 0.95 2.01
CA GLN A 46 -9.99 0.83 0.91
C GLN A 46 -9.60 -0.29 -0.04
N PRO A 47 -10.58 -1.04 -0.58
CA PRO A 47 -10.32 -1.95 -1.69
C PRO A 47 -9.89 -1.15 -2.92
N HIS A 48 -8.83 -1.61 -3.56
CA HIS A 48 -8.26 -0.98 -4.74
C HIS A 48 -8.75 -1.64 -6.02
N LEU A 49 -8.98 -0.80 -7.02
CA LEU A 49 -9.14 -1.23 -8.40
C LEU A 49 -7.76 -1.36 -9.05
N SER A 50 -7.61 -2.18 -10.09
CA SER A 50 -6.32 -2.38 -10.80
C SER A 50 -5.65 -1.09 -11.28
N LYS A 51 -6.38 0.02 -11.42
CA LYS A 51 -5.81 1.35 -11.74
C LYS A 51 -4.98 1.97 -10.61
N GLU A 52 -5.11 1.50 -9.38
CA GLU A 52 -4.35 1.99 -8.20
C GLU A 52 -3.11 1.14 -7.89
N VAL A 53 -2.83 0.12 -8.70
CA VAL A 53 -1.59 -0.68 -8.65
C VAL A 53 -0.33 0.18 -8.60
N PRO A 54 -0.20 1.34 -9.31
CA PRO A 54 1.00 2.17 -9.20
C PRO A 54 1.30 2.68 -7.78
N CYS A 55 0.27 2.91 -6.96
CA CYS A 55 0.46 3.33 -5.56
C CYS A 55 0.92 2.15 -4.70
N LEU A 56 0.41 0.95 -4.96
CA LEU A 56 0.83 -0.28 -4.29
C LEU A 56 2.27 -0.66 -4.67
N THR A 57 2.66 -0.46 -5.94
CA THR A 57 4.04 -0.67 -6.39
C THR A 57 5.00 0.25 -5.66
N LYS A 58 4.67 1.55 -5.51
CA LYS A 58 5.49 2.49 -4.72
C LYS A 58 5.61 2.09 -3.26
N LEU A 59 4.52 1.60 -2.66
CA LEU A 59 4.53 1.10 -1.30
C LEU A 59 5.40 -0.16 -1.15
N ALA A 60 5.29 -1.10 -2.09
CA ALA A 60 6.08 -2.32 -2.11
C ALA A 60 7.58 -2.02 -2.31
N ASP A 61 7.91 -1.12 -3.24
CA ASP A 61 9.27 -0.63 -3.51
C ASP A 61 9.88 0.02 -2.27
N PHE A 62 9.16 0.93 -1.61
CA PHE A 62 9.58 1.54 -0.36
C PHE A 62 9.85 0.52 0.74
N LEU A 63 9.00 -0.49 0.84
CA LEU A 63 9.12 -1.54 1.85
C LEU A 63 10.14 -2.62 1.44
N GLY A 64 10.65 -2.60 0.21
CA GLY A 64 11.55 -3.61 -0.34
C GLY A 64 10.93 -5.01 -0.35
N VAL A 65 9.67 -5.10 -0.80
CA VAL A 65 8.87 -6.34 -0.96
C VAL A 65 8.12 -6.28 -2.30
N THR A 66 7.44 -7.35 -2.69
CA THR A 66 6.60 -7.34 -3.89
C THR A 66 5.17 -6.88 -3.59
N VAL A 67 4.43 -6.45 -4.62
CA VAL A 67 3.00 -6.11 -4.47
C VAL A 67 2.21 -7.32 -3.99
N GLU A 68 2.56 -8.53 -4.43
CA GLU A 68 1.91 -9.77 -4.04
C GLU A 68 2.03 -10.04 -2.53
N GLU A 69 3.14 -9.66 -1.89
CA GLU A 69 3.32 -9.82 -0.45
C GLU A 69 2.47 -8.86 0.39
N ILE A 70 2.13 -7.69 -0.15
CA ILE A 70 1.33 -6.68 0.56
C ILE A 70 -0.17 -6.77 0.27
N ILE A 71 -0.60 -7.56 -0.71
CA ILE A 71 -2.03 -7.76 -1.04
C ILE A 71 -2.56 -9.09 -0.49
N LYS A 72 -3.87 -9.19 -0.27
CA LYS A 72 -4.57 -10.39 0.21
C LYS A 72 -5.88 -10.61 -0.55
#